data_AF-A0A7I7XLL8-F1
#
_entry.id   AF-A0A7I7XLL8-F1
#
_cell.length_a   1.000
_cell.length_b   1.000
_cell.length_c   1.000
_cell.angle_alpha   90.00
_cell.angle_beta   90.00
_cell.angle_gamma   90.00
#
_symmetry.space_group_name_H-M   'P 1'
#
loop_
_entity.id
_entity.type
_entity.pdbx_description
1 polymer ?
#
loop_
_entity_poly.entity_id
_entity_poly.type
_entity_poly.pdbx_seq_one_letter_code
_entity_poly.pdbx_strand_id
1 'polypeptide(L)'
;MSSHPSNPPGDAPAPNPPEATNRALSRRKLFGAAGVGAAVVGAASAGALAGRASASNPATGEVQTEVPFRGERQAGIVTASQDRMHFCAFDVTTDDRSEVVAMLQQWTAMAERMTRAEEAVEHGAVGLNPYAPRRYR
;
A
#
# COMPACT_ATOMS: atom_id res chain seq x y z
N MET A 1 -33.00 56.75 27.74
CA MET A 1 -31.54 57.03 27.78
C MET A 1 -30.87 55.94 28.59
N SER A 2 -29.81 55.38 28.01
CA SER A 2 -29.16 54.12 28.36
C SER A 2 -28.56 54.09 29.75
N SER A 3 -28.74 52.97 30.46
CA SER A 3 -27.85 52.56 31.54
C SER A 3 -27.29 51.18 31.19
N HIS A 4 -25.97 51.14 31.04
CA HIS A 4 -25.17 49.96 30.75
C HIS A 4 -24.63 49.46 32.10
N PRO A 5 -24.99 48.27 32.59
CA PRO A 5 -24.28 47.64 33.70
C PRO A 5 -23.17 46.73 33.19
N SER A 6 -22.01 46.93 33.80
CA SER A 6 -20.69 46.35 33.57
C SER A 6 -20.67 44.81 33.65
N ASN A 7 -19.96 44.17 32.72
CA ASN A 7 -19.61 42.76 32.79
C ASN A 7 -18.49 42.56 33.85
N PRO A 8 -18.54 41.55 34.74
CA PRO A 8 -17.42 41.23 35.63
C PRO A 8 -16.19 40.75 34.85
N PRO A 9 -14.98 40.87 35.42
CA PRO A 9 -13.75 40.36 34.79
C PRO A 9 -13.79 38.84 34.71
N GLY A 10 -13.91 38.30 33.50
CA GLY A 10 -13.74 36.87 33.24
C GLY A 10 -12.26 36.48 33.40
N ASP A 11 -12.04 35.33 34.02
CA ASP A 11 -10.74 34.71 34.28
C ASP A 11 -9.77 34.78 33.11
N ALA A 12 -8.53 35.14 33.41
CA ALA A 12 -7.41 35.00 32.50
C ALA A 12 -7.21 33.51 32.11
N PRO A 13 -6.87 33.18 30.86
CA PRO A 13 -6.60 31.81 30.47
C PRO A 13 -5.37 31.28 31.22
N ALA A 14 -5.50 30.10 31.83
CA ALA A 14 -4.42 29.39 32.49
C ALA A 14 -3.24 29.13 31.51
N PRO A 15 -1.99 29.14 31.97
CA PRO A 15 -0.85 28.85 31.11
C PRO A 15 -0.93 27.42 30.57
N ASN A 16 -0.73 27.26 29.27
CA ASN A 16 -0.65 25.94 28.63
C ASN A 16 0.47 25.10 29.27
N PRO A 17 0.27 23.79 29.48
CA PRO A 17 1.33 22.92 29.97
C PRO A 17 2.51 22.90 28.98
N PRO A 18 3.75 22.68 29.44
CA PRO A 18 4.92 22.71 28.60
C PRO A 18 4.81 21.65 27.50
N GLU A 19 4.89 22.10 26.26
CA GLU A 19 4.94 21.27 25.06
C GLU A 19 6.12 20.30 25.18
N ALA A 20 5.82 19.03 25.41
CA ALA A 20 6.82 17.97 25.38
C ALA A 20 7.34 17.88 23.94
N THR A 21 8.49 18.52 23.70
CA THR A 21 9.21 18.42 22.43
C THR A 21 9.66 16.97 22.24
N ASN A 22 8.80 16.19 21.60
CA ASN A 22 9.15 14.86 21.12
C ASN A 22 10.25 15.07 20.07
N ARG A 23 11.51 14.91 20.49
CA ARG A 23 12.68 14.99 19.63
C ARG A 23 12.70 13.75 18.75
N ALA A 24 11.79 13.72 17.77
CA ALA A 24 11.68 12.67 16.79
C ALA A 24 13.02 12.55 16.07
N LEU A 25 13.67 11.40 16.21
CA LEU A 25 14.89 11.08 15.49
C LEU A 25 14.57 11.10 13.99
N SER A 26 15.05 12.13 13.30
CA SER A 26 14.80 12.29 11.88
C SER A 26 15.41 11.11 11.13
N ARG A 27 14.56 10.35 10.43
CA ARG A 27 14.94 9.24 9.53
C ARG A 27 16.04 9.68 8.54
N ARG A 28 16.09 10.96 8.19
CA ARG A 28 17.10 11.56 7.31
C ARG A 28 18.51 11.63 7.94
N LYS A 29 18.62 11.72 9.27
CA LYS A 29 19.92 11.62 9.97
C LYS A 29 20.43 10.18 10.09
N LEU A 30 19.51 9.21 10.17
CA LEU A 30 19.86 7.79 10.24
C LEU A 30 20.48 7.29 8.92
N PHE A 31 20.00 7.78 7.77
CA PHE A 31 20.60 7.46 6.47
C PHE A 31 21.85 8.28 6.13
N GLY A 32 22.04 9.46 6.73
CA GLY A 32 23.25 10.27 6.55
C GLY A 32 24.48 9.69 7.25
N ALA A 33 24.29 8.96 8.36
CA ALA A 33 25.37 8.31 9.10
C ALA A 33 25.91 7.02 8.46
N ALA A 34 25.21 6.45 7.47
CA ALA A 34 25.65 5.26 6.74
C ALA A 34 26.70 5.56 5.64
N GLY A 35 26.98 6.85 5.37
CA GLY A 35 27.86 7.29 4.28
C GLY A 35 29.32 7.53 4.64
N VAL A 36 29.72 7.47 5.92
CA VAL A 36 31.11 7.70 6.34
C VAL A 36 31.56 6.55 7.23
N GLY A 37 32.60 5.86 6.78
CA GLY A 37 32.99 4.52 7.22
C GLY A 37 33.17 4.32 8.73
N ALA A 38 32.67 3.18 9.20
CA ALA A 38 33.20 2.50 10.38
C ALA A 38 33.35 1.01 10.03
N ALA A 39 34.59 0.56 9.96
CA ALA A 39 34.94 -0.84 9.91
C ALA A 39 34.43 -1.52 11.20
N VAL A 40 33.31 -2.24 11.11
CA VAL A 40 32.85 -3.18 12.14
C VAL A 40 32.81 -4.55 11.49
N VAL A 41 33.97 -5.19 11.45
CA VAL A 41 34.13 -6.59 11.07
C VAL A 41 33.63 -7.43 12.25
N GLY A 42 32.47 -8.07 12.12
CA GLY A 42 32.05 -9.10 13.07
C GLY A 42 30.54 -9.37 13.16
N ALA A 43 29.69 -8.33 13.19
CA ALA A 43 28.24 -8.51 13.36
C ALA A 43 27.44 -8.36 12.04
N ALA A 44 27.94 -7.56 11.10
CA ALA A 44 27.28 -7.33 9.81
C ALA A 44 27.33 -8.55 8.88
N SER A 45 28.34 -9.43 9.04
CA SER A 45 28.48 -10.66 8.25
C SER A 45 27.40 -11.68 8.58
N ALA A 46 27.00 -11.83 9.84
CA ALA A 46 25.93 -12.75 10.24
C ALA A 46 24.56 -12.32 9.69
N GLY A 47 24.24 -11.02 9.75
CA GLY A 47 22.99 -10.48 9.18
C GLY A 47 22.98 -10.52 7.65
N ALA A 48 24.11 -10.22 7.00
CA ALA A 48 24.23 -10.34 5.55
C ALA A 48 24.10 -11.81 5.10
N LEU A 49 24.74 -12.76 5.78
CA LEU A 49 24.70 -14.19 5.44
C LEU A 49 23.34 -14.81 5.74
N ALA A 50 22.68 -14.43 6.84
CA ALA A 50 21.30 -14.82 7.14
C ALA A 50 20.32 -14.28 6.08
N GLY A 51 20.52 -13.04 5.62
CA GLY A 51 19.75 -12.47 4.52
C GLY A 51 19.95 -13.21 3.19
N ARG A 52 21.17 -13.71 2.92
CA ARG A 52 21.43 -14.54 1.72
C ARG A 52 20.87 -15.95 1.87
N ALA A 53 20.91 -16.53 3.06
CA ALA A 53 20.38 -17.86 3.35
C ALA A 53 18.84 -17.91 3.21
N SER A 54 18.12 -16.86 3.62
CA SER A 54 16.68 -16.72 3.32
C SER A 54 16.40 -16.45 1.83
N ALA A 55 17.31 -15.78 1.13
CA ALA A 55 17.19 -15.56 -0.32
C ALA A 55 17.55 -16.79 -1.16
N SER A 56 18.32 -17.73 -0.59
CA SER A 56 18.81 -18.95 -1.25
C SER A 56 18.01 -20.19 -0.85
N ASN A 57 16.81 -20.05 -0.31
CA ASN A 57 15.85 -21.12 -0.46
C ASN A 57 15.25 -20.92 -1.86
N PRO A 58 15.68 -21.66 -2.90
CA PRO A 58 14.81 -21.87 -4.03
C PRO A 58 13.66 -22.67 -3.42
N ALA A 59 12.65 -21.96 -2.93
CA ALA A 59 11.35 -22.53 -2.94
C ALA A 59 11.16 -22.92 -4.41
N THR A 60 11.37 -24.20 -4.70
CA THR A 60 10.61 -24.93 -5.71
C THR A 60 9.13 -24.95 -5.28
N GLY A 61 8.66 -23.85 -4.69
CA GLY A 61 7.28 -23.55 -4.46
C GLY A 61 6.77 -23.39 -5.86
N GLU A 62 6.17 -24.47 -6.32
CA GLU A 62 5.14 -24.48 -7.34
C GLU A 62 4.53 -23.08 -7.39
N VAL A 63 4.86 -22.35 -8.46
CA VAL A 63 4.26 -21.03 -8.70
C VAL A 63 2.77 -21.32 -8.63
N GLN A 64 2.10 -20.85 -7.58
CA GLN A 64 0.68 -21.05 -7.46
C GLN A 64 0.09 -20.35 -8.67
N THR A 65 -0.35 -21.15 -9.64
CA THR A 65 -0.89 -20.68 -10.91
C THR A 65 -2.11 -19.80 -10.66
N GLU A 66 -2.78 -20.01 -9.52
CA GLU A 66 -3.97 -19.29 -9.10
C GLU A 66 -3.92 -18.99 -7.59
N VAL A 67 -4.25 -17.75 -7.21
CA VAL A 67 -4.43 -17.35 -5.81
C VAL A 67 -5.93 -17.14 -5.58
N PRO A 68 -6.55 -17.79 -4.58
CA PRO A 68 -7.97 -17.62 -4.32
C PRO A 68 -8.35 -16.16 -4.07
N PHE A 69 -9.33 -15.65 -4.81
CA PHE A 69 -9.82 -14.28 -4.65
C PHE A 69 -10.64 -14.07 -3.38
N ARG A 70 -11.43 -15.08 -3.01
CA ARG A 70 -12.33 -15.02 -1.86
C ARG A 70 -11.66 -15.62 -0.63
N GLY A 71 -11.74 -14.90 0.49
CA GLY A 71 -11.19 -15.31 1.78
C GLY A 71 -11.48 -14.27 2.85
N GLU A 72 -11.08 -14.57 4.09
CA GLU A 72 -11.19 -13.66 5.24
C GLU A 72 -10.35 -12.37 5.05
N ARG A 73 -9.20 -12.51 4.38
CA ARG A 73 -8.26 -11.42 4.10
C ARG A 73 -8.03 -11.32 2.58
N GLN A 74 -7.80 -10.11 2.09
CA GLN A 74 -7.49 -9.88 0.69
C GLN A 74 -6.15 -10.54 0.29
N ALA A 75 -6.11 -11.10 -0.91
CA ALA A 75 -4.87 -11.55 -1.54
C ALA A 75 -3.89 -10.37 -1.72
N GLY A 76 -2.59 -10.68 -1.75
CA GLY A 76 -1.52 -9.67 -1.88
C GLY A 76 -0.98 -9.11 -0.56
N ILE A 77 -1.56 -9.46 0.59
CA ILE A 77 -1.04 -9.09 1.93
C ILE A 77 -0.11 -10.19 2.47
N VAL A 78 -0.63 -11.40 2.63
CA VAL A 78 0.11 -12.57 3.13
C VAL A 78 0.49 -13.54 2.00
N THR A 79 -0.01 -13.29 0.79
CA THR A 79 0.40 -14.00 -0.42
C THR A 79 1.90 -13.80 -0.63
N ALA A 80 2.60 -14.84 -1.06
CA ALA A 80 4.02 -14.71 -1.42
C ALA A 80 4.20 -13.63 -2.49
N SER A 81 5.28 -12.85 -2.40
CA SER A 81 5.55 -11.76 -3.36
C SER A 81 5.63 -12.30 -4.78
N GLN A 82 4.95 -11.63 -5.71
CA GLN A 82 5.02 -11.92 -7.14
C GLN A 82 6.16 -11.14 -7.81
N ASP A 83 6.61 -11.61 -8.96
CA ASP A 83 7.73 -11.01 -9.72
C ASP A 83 7.38 -9.69 -10.42
N ARG A 84 6.08 -9.38 -10.57
CA ARG A 84 5.58 -8.22 -11.31
C ARG A 84 4.49 -7.50 -10.52
N MET A 85 4.43 -6.17 -10.68
CA MET A 85 3.46 -5.32 -9.99
C MET A 85 3.02 -4.16 -10.87
N HIS A 86 1.71 -3.91 -10.89
CA HIS A 86 1.12 -2.65 -11.34
C HIS A 86 0.39 -2.02 -10.16
N PHE A 87 0.69 -0.75 -9.88
CA PHE A 87 0.06 0.02 -8.81
C PHE A 87 -0.61 1.26 -9.39
N CYS A 88 -1.82 1.57 -8.93
CA CYS A 88 -2.61 2.70 -9.39
C CYS A 88 -3.35 3.36 -8.22
N ALA A 89 -3.63 4.66 -8.36
CA ALA A 89 -4.49 5.43 -7.49
C ALA A 89 -5.53 6.15 -8.36
N PHE A 90 -6.76 6.26 -7.85
CA PHE A 90 -7.88 6.85 -8.57
C PHE A 90 -8.53 7.93 -7.74
N ASP A 91 -8.91 9.03 -8.37
CA ASP A 91 -9.79 10.05 -7.78
C ASP A 91 -11.25 9.69 -8.05
N VAL A 92 -12.10 9.84 -7.05
CA VAL A 92 -13.56 9.72 -7.22
C VAL A 92 -14.10 11.06 -7.70
N THR A 93 -14.71 11.07 -8.88
CA THR A 93 -15.23 12.30 -9.52
C THR A 93 -16.74 12.46 -9.42
N THR A 94 -17.44 11.49 -8.80
CA THR A 94 -18.88 11.52 -8.55
C THR A 94 -19.16 11.70 -7.07
N ASP A 95 -20.19 12.47 -6.73
CA ASP A 95 -20.70 12.61 -5.37
C ASP A 95 -21.79 11.57 -5.05
N ASP A 96 -22.21 10.77 -6.05
CA ASP A 96 -23.22 9.74 -5.86
C ASP A 96 -22.59 8.44 -5.32
N ARG A 97 -22.90 8.14 -4.05
CA ARG A 97 -22.48 6.89 -3.39
C ARG A 97 -22.93 5.64 -4.15
N SER A 98 -24.11 5.65 -4.76
CA SER A 98 -24.65 4.48 -5.46
C SER A 98 -23.82 4.10 -6.67
N GLU A 99 -23.29 5.08 -7.40
CA GLU A 99 -22.38 4.88 -8.53
C GLU A 99 -21.06 4.25 -8.08
N VAL A 100 -20.48 4.74 -6.97
CA VAL A 100 -19.24 4.16 -6.40
C VAL A 100 -19.47 2.72 -5.95
N VAL A 101 -20.60 2.42 -5.31
CA VAL A 101 -20.95 1.05 -4.90
C VAL A 101 -21.09 0.14 -6.12
N ALA A 102 -21.80 0.58 -7.16
CA ALA A 102 -21.97 -0.18 -8.39
C ALA A 102 -20.62 -0.45 -9.07
N MET A 103 -19.74 0.55 -9.15
CA MET A 103 -18.40 0.41 -9.69
C MET A 103 -17.57 -0.63 -8.91
N LEU A 104 -17.53 -0.54 -7.57
CA LEU A 104 -16.78 -1.49 -6.76
C LEU A 104 -17.32 -2.92 -6.85
N GLN A 105 -18.64 -3.10 -6.97
CA GLN A 105 -19.24 -4.41 -7.21
C GLN A 105 -18.81 -4.98 -8.57
N GLN A 106 -18.85 -4.15 -9.61
CA GLN A 106 -18.40 -4.54 -10.95
C GLN A 106 -16.90 -4.90 -10.95
N TRP A 107 -16.06 -4.07 -10.34
CA TRP A 107 -14.62 -4.32 -10.22
C TRP A 107 -14.31 -5.58 -9.42
N THR A 108 -15.09 -5.86 -8.38
CA THR A 108 -14.95 -7.11 -7.60
C THR A 108 -15.21 -8.33 -8.49
N ALA A 109 -16.25 -8.30 -9.34
CA ALA A 109 -16.53 -9.38 -10.27
C ALA A 109 -15.45 -9.53 -11.34
N MET A 110 -14.97 -8.41 -11.90
CA MET A 110 -13.86 -8.42 -12.86
C MET A 110 -12.56 -8.98 -12.27
N ALA A 111 -12.21 -8.55 -11.05
CA ALA A 111 -11.01 -9.01 -10.36
C ALA A 111 -11.05 -10.51 -10.06
N GLU A 112 -12.19 -11.04 -9.62
CA GLU A 112 -12.35 -12.49 -9.37
C GLU A 112 -12.10 -13.32 -10.62
N ARG A 113 -12.59 -12.85 -11.78
CA ARG A 113 -12.35 -13.50 -13.07
C ARG A 113 -10.87 -13.44 -13.46
N MET A 114 -10.25 -12.27 -13.35
CA MET A 114 -8.84 -12.09 -13.68
C MET A 114 -7.91 -12.93 -12.81
N THR A 115 -8.23 -13.16 -11.53
CA THR A 115 -7.42 -14.06 -10.68
C THR A 115 -7.48 -15.52 -11.13
N ARG A 116 -8.54 -15.91 -11.85
CA ARG A 116 -8.69 -17.23 -12.51
C ARG A 116 -8.08 -17.27 -13.92
N ALA A 117 -7.32 -16.25 -14.29
CA ALA A 117 -6.79 -16.03 -15.63
C ALA A 117 -7.87 -15.90 -16.73
N GLU A 118 -9.09 -15.51 -16.36
CA GLU A 118 -10.15 -15.16 -17.31
C GLU A 118 -10.07 -13.67 -17.72
N GLU A 119 -10.80 -13.30 -18.77
CA GLU A 119 -10.98 -11.88 -19.09
C GLU A 119 -11.77 -11.13 -18.02
N ALA A 120 -11.45 -9.85 -17.81
CA ALA A 120 -12.18 -8.97 -16.88
C ALA A 120 -13.68 -8.91 -17.21
N VAL A 121 -13.99 -8.72 -18.49
CA VAL A 121 -15.33 -8.80 -19.07
C VAL A 121 -15.25 -9.69 -20.30
N GLU A 122 -16.36 -10.33 -20.67
CA GLU A 122 -16.40 -11.15 -21.88
C GLU A 122 -16.03 -10.30 -23.11
N HIS A 123 -15.05 -10.76 -23.89
CA HIS A 123 -14.53 -10.07 -25.08
C HIS A 123 -13.96 -8.67 -24.83
N GLY A 124 -13.48 -8.38 -23.62
CA GLY A 124 -12.99 -7.05 -23.26
C GLY A 124 -11.60 -6.75 -23.82
N ALA A 125 -10.62 -7.61 -23.50
CA ALA A 125 -9.20 -7.30 -23.75
C ALA A 125 -8.61 -8.10 -24.91
N VAL A 126 -9.00 -9.37 -25.06
CA VAL A 126 -8.41 -10.28 -26.06
C VAL A 126 -9.30 -10.35 -27.31
N GLY A 127 -9.32 -9.24 -28.04
CA GLY A 127 -10.02 -9.12 -29.31
C GLY A 127 -9.67 -7.85 -30.08
N LEU A 128 -9.18 -6.85 -29.34
CA LEU A 128 -8.83 -5.53 -29.88
C LEU A 128 -7.32 -5.26 -29.96
N ASN A 129 -6.45 -6.25 -29.67
CA ASN A 129 -5.00 -6.06 -29.74
C ASN A 129 -4.52 -6.20 -31.21
N PRO A 130 -4.15 -5.10 -31.89
CA PRO A 130 -3.67 -5.15 -33.28
C PRO A 130 -2.32 -5.88 -33.43
N TYR A 131 -1.64 -6.14 -32.32
CA TYR A 131 -0.36 -6.85 -32.25
C TYR A 131 -0.49 -8.25 -31.65
N ALA A 132 -1.71 -8.79 -31.52
CA ALA A 132 -1.87 -10.17 -31.07
C ALA A 132 -1.15 -11.12 -32.05
N PRO A 133 -0.34 -12.08 -31.55
CA PRO A 133 0.35 -13.02 -32.43
C PRO A 133 -0.68 -13.80 -33.25
N ARG A 134 -0.40 -14.00 -34.55
CA ARG A 134 -1.27 -14.77 -35.44
C ARG A 134 -1.43 -16.17 -34.87
N ARG A 135 -2.68 -16.56 -34.57
CA ARG A 135 -2.99 -17.94 -34.18
C ARG A 135 -2.77 -18.82 -35.42
N TYR A 136 -1.68 -19.57 -35.45
CA TYR A 136 -1.53 -20.68 -36.39
C TYR A 136 -2.50 -21.79 -35.95
N ARG A 137 -3.39 -22.19 -36.86
CA ARG A 137 -4.20 -23.41 -36.74
C ARG A 137 -3.43 -24.58 -37.32
#